data_AF-A0A5B9E595-F1
#
_entry.id   AF-A0A5B9E595-F1
#
_cell.length_a   1.000
_cell.length_b   1.000
_cell.length_c   1.000
_cell.angle_alpha   90.00
_cell.angle_beta   90.00
_cell.angle_gamma   90.00
#
_symmetry.space_group_name_H-M   'P 1'
#
loop_
_entity.id
_entity.type
_entity.pdbx_description
1 polymer ?
#
loop_
_entity_poly.entity_id
_entity_poly.type
_entity_poly.pdbx_seq_one_letter_code
_entity_poly.pdbx_strand_id
1 'polypeptide(L)'
;MTISILLLSAIHSWLPLAALSSFVLLGLLYIVLFRGLSRKQHVLLVGILLASAFVAATVTLFFDDTSYDGRAYHTEAILALLRGVNPLYGHIPGSVWANHYPKATWYFASLVIYVFRNYQLGKVYTVILMLACMAYSGDFFRKRGVGSVNSLLLATVTALSPIALPQMMTFYVDGALGLLIVITILAAINIIYAPTPVDYALFATASSLAIAIKFTGLAYAVVLCCGLLAIELSLWLIFRRGPNAFRASGMAVLAAVSIGVLVLGYDPYVTNMKQGLHPLYPLAGPNKRDIMARQRPVVFAEYPDARLHEFAYSFFAQSQAIQNRTESSHLKIPFTVSKRELMSFINPDAMLAGWGVFFSGITLVSLILFLRVKGWREIPAVLALGFVAATAVINPEFWWARFAPQIAVVPALLLMPVFRTSSSRMLAAARLVVALFFLNNLICGAVLAGASYAKSKKLNGELAQLAQASGKGEYWAYNMPGNKVHYDQFSGRKGIVICPQIDAPRALLPSDGFPLSTNIVRPEAHVLLVRGKCSSGPPLQ
;
A
#
# COMPACT_ATOMS: atom_id res chain seq x y z
N MET A 1 12.11 25.92 -12.33
CA MET A 1 10.81 25.22 -12.56
C MET A 1 10.63 24.85 -14.03
N THR A 2 10.86 25.77 -14.97
CA THR A 2 10.74 25.55 -16.42
C THR A 2 11.71 24.50 -16.98
N ILE A 3 12.92 24.38 -16.43
CA ILE A 3 13.94 23.40 -16.86
C ILE A 3 13.56 21.97 -16.47
N SER A 4 12.98 21.74 -15.29
CA SER A 4 12.52 20.41 -14.85
C SER A 4 11.29 19.95 -15.64
N ILE A 5 10.40 20.89 -16.01
CA ILE A 5 9.24 20.65 -16.87
C ILE A 5 9.69 20.34 -18.30
N LEU A 6 10.68 21.07 -18.83
CA LEU A 6 11.28 20.84 -20.15
C LEU A 6 12.06 19.51 -20.21
N LEU A 7 12.79 19.16 -19.14
CA LEU A 7 13.48 17.87 -19.04
C LEU A 7 12.48 16.71 -18.96
N LEU A 8 11.44 16.81 -18.13
CA LEU A 8 10.39 15.79 -18.05
C LEU A 8 9.58 15.66 -19.35
N SER A 9 9.38 16.76 -20.08
CA SER A 9 8.67 16.75 -21.37
C SER A 9 9.52 16.35 -22.58
N ALA A 10 10.85 16.48 -22.48
CA ALA A 10 11.76 16.05 -23.54
C ALA A 10 11.99 14.53 -23.52
N ILE A 11 11.71 13.88 -22.38
CA ILE A 11 11.90 12.45 -22.21
C ILE A 11 10.72 11.70 -22.85
N HIS A 12 10.96 11.13 -24.02
CA HIS A 12 9.98 10.29 -24.73
C HIS A 12 9.73 8.94 -24.02
N SER A 13 10.59 8.54 -23.07
CA SER A 13 10.51 7.28 -22.34
C SER A 13 10.05 7.44 -20.88
N TRP A 14 9.20 6.56 -20.34
CA TRP A 14 8.86 6.55 -18.91
C TRP A 14 10.05 6.17 -17.97
N LEU A 15 11.16 5.68 -18.52
CA LEU A 15 12.33 5.16 -17.80
C LEU A 15 12.94 6.11 -16.76
N PRO A 16 13.11 7.43 -17.01
CA PRO A 16 13.66 8.35 -16.01
C PRO A 16 12.76 8.56 -14.79
N LEU A 17 11.42 8.57 -14.96
CA LEU A 17 10.49 8.61 -13.83
C LEU A 17 10.58 7.33 -12.99
N ALA A 18 10.76 6.19 -13.64
CA ALA A 18 10.99 4.91 -13.00
C ALA A 18 12.32 4.84 -12.24
N ALA A 19 13.41 5.31 -12.85
CA ALA A 19 14.69 5.46 -12.18
C ALA A 19 14.55 6.38 -10.96
N LEU A 20 13.92 7.55 -11.10
CA LEU A 20 13.74 8.50 -10.01
C LEU A 20 12.91 7.93 -8.86
N SER A 21 11.75 7.32 -9.12
CA SER A 21 10.94 6.67 -8.07
C SER A 21 11.73 5.60 -7.32
N SER A 22 12.58 4.86 -8.03
CA SER A 22 13.45 3.84 -7.46
C SER A 22 14.59 4.43 -6.65
N PHE A 23 15.23 5.51 -7.11
CA PHE A 23 16.24 6.25 -6.35
C PHE A 23 15.66 6.88 -5.09
N VAL A 24 14.45 7.41 -5.13
CA VAL A 24 13.76 7.99 -3.96
C VAL A 24 13.45 6.90 -2.94
N LEU A 25 12.93 5.75 -3.37
CA LEU A 25 12.59 4.63 -2.49
C LEU A 25 13.83 3.94 -1.89
N LEU A 26 14.87 3.73 -2.70
CA LEU A 26 16.17 3.19 -2.23
C LEU A 26 16.97 4.22 -1.42
N GLY A 27 16.85 5.51 -1.74
CA GLY A 27 17.44 6.61 -1.00
C GLY A 27 16.82 6.75 0.39
N LEU A 28 15.50 6.56 0.53
CA LEU A 28 14.83 6.48 1.82
C LEU A 28 15.41 5.35 2.66
N LEU A 29 15.53 4.14 2.09
CA LEU A 29 16.14 3.00 2.76
C LEU A 29 17.59 3.28 3.18
N TYR A 30 18.38 3.89 2.29
CA TYR A 30 19.77 4.24 2.54
C TYR A 30 19.92 5.28 3.67
N ILE A 31 19.12 6.35 3.65
CA ILE A 31 19.16 7.41 4.65
C ILE A 31 18.83 6.86 6.05
N VAL A 32 17.84 5.97 6.16
CA VAL A 32 17.46 5.36 7.45
C VAL A 32 18.56 4.47 7.99
N LEU A 33 19.19 3.68 7.12
CA LEU A 33 20.03 2.57 7.54
C LEU A 33 21.49 2.96 7.76
N PHE A 34 22.04 3.89 6.96
CA PHE A 34 23.48 4.12 6.91
C PHE A 34 23.99 5.23 7.84
N ARG A 35 23.14 5.79 8.69
CA ARG A 35 23.49 6.92 9.55
C ARG A 35 24.44 6.52 10.67
N GLY A 36 25.58 7.22 10.77
CA GLY A 36 26.48 7.15 11.93
C GLY A 36 27.19 5.80 12.11
N LEU A 37 27.18 4.97 11.07
CA LEU A 37 27.83 3.67 11.08
C LEU A 37 29.29 3.79 10.62
N SER A 38 30.15 2.96 11.20
CA SER A 38 31.51 2.73 10.70
C SER A 38 31.48 1.98 9.37
N ARG A 39 32.57 2.05 8.60
CA ARG A 39 32.71 1.33 7.32
C ARG A 39 32.39 -0.17 7.41
N LYS A 40 32.80 -0.83 8.51
CA LYS A 40 32.50 -2.26 8.74
C LYS A 40 31.00 -2.51 8.95
N GLN A 41 30.35 -1.63 9.72
CA GLN A 41 28.90 -1.69 9.94
C GLN A 41 28.12 -1.35 8.67
N HIS A 42 28.62 -0.44 7.83
CA HIS A 42 28.05 -0.18 6.52
C HIS A 42 28.08 -1.43 5.64
N VAL A 43 29.22 -2.10 5.51
CA VAL A 43 29.34 -3.33 4.71
C VAL A 43 28.39 -4.42 5.24
N LEU A 44 28.34 -4.62 6.55
CA LEU A 44 27.43 -5.58 7.17
C LEU A 44 25.96 -5.24 6.86
N LEU A 45 25.59 -3.96 6.93
CA LEU A 45 24.23 -3.51 6.68
C LEU A 45 23.83 -3.58 5.20
N VAL A 46 24.73 -3.25 4.28
CA VAL A 46 24.53 -3.54 2.84
C VAL A 46 24.28 -5.04 2.67
N GLY A 47 25.10 -5.89 3.29
CA GLY A 47 24.93 -7.34 3.24
C GLY A 47 23.56 -7.80 3.75
N ILE A 48 23.10 -7.28 4.90
CA ILE A 48 21.77 -7.57 5.46
C ILE A 48 20.65 -7.07 4.55
N LEU A 49 20.80 -5.89 3.93
CA LEU A 49 19.81 -5.35 3.01
C LEU A 49 19.71 -6.15 1.73
N LEU A 50 20.85 -6.53 1.15
CA LEU A 50 20.89 -7.38 -0.04
C LEU A 50 20.31 -8.75 0.28
N ALA A 51 20.62 -9.33 1.45
CA ALA A 51 20.03 -10.57 1.90
C ALA A 51 18.51 -10.44 2.12
N SER A 52 18.05 -9.35 2.73
CA SER A 52 16.62 -9.09 2.96
C SER A 52 15.88 -8.84 1.66
N ALA A 53 16.48 -8.11 0.71
CA ALA A 53 15.94 -7.90 -0.62
C ALA A 53 15.94 -9.19 -1.45
N PHE A 54 16.95 -10.04 -1.30
CA PHE A 54 17.00 -11.36 -1.91
C PHE A 54 15.93 -12.31 -1.35
N VAL A 55 15.74 -12.32 -0.02
CA VAL A 55 14.65 -13.06 0.62
C VAL A 55 13.30 -12.51 0.16
N ALA A 56 13.13 -11.18 0.14
CA ALA A 56 11.91 -10.54 -0.35
C ALA A 56 11.60 -10.92 -1.80
N ALA A 57 12.59 -10.83 -2.69
CA ALA A 57 12.51 -11.26 -4.07
C ALA A 57 12.11 -12.73 -4.15
N THR A 58 12.81 -13.61 -3.43
CA THR A 58 12.55 -15.05 -3.39
C THR A 58 11.13 -15.35 -2.93
N VAL A 59 10.66 -14.70 -1.87
CA VAL A 59 9.29 -14.86 -1.37
C VAL A 59 8.30 -14.42 -2.46
N THR A 60 8.49 -13.25 -3.07
CA THR A 60 7.58 -12.78 -4.14
C THR A 60 7.51 -13.70 -5.35
N LEU A 61 8.58 -14.45 -5.67
CA LEU A 61 8.60 -15.41 -6.79
C LEU A 61 7.65 -16.60 -6.61
N PHE A 62 7.28 -16.95 -5.38
CA PHE A 62 6.40 -18.08 -5.10
C PHE A 62 4.91 -17.74 -5.19
N PHE A 63 4.56 -16.45 -5.20
CA PHE A 63 3.17 -16.01 -5.19
C PHE A 63 2.88 -15.21 -6.44
N ASP A 64 1.95 -15.70 -7.25
CA ASP A 64 1.33 -14.87 -8.28
C ASP A 64 0.35 -13.90 -7.62
N ASP A 65 0.28 -12.66 -8.13
CA ASP A 65 -0.74 -11.73 -7.65
C ASP A 65 -2.13 -12.20 -8.08
N THR A 66 -2.89 -12.69 -7.11
CA THR A 66 -4.26 -13.18 -7.31
C THR A 66 -5.33 -12.23 -6.75
N SER A 67 -4.93 -11.05 -6.29
CA SER A 67 -5.79 -10.04 -5.68
C SER A 67 -6.61 -9.25 -6.71
N TYR A 68 -7.70 -8.61 -6.29
CA TYR A 68 -8.61 -7.90 -7.21
C TYR A 68 -7.93 -6.68 -7.84
N ASP A 69 -7.56 -5.66 -7.06
CA ASP A 69 -6.96 -4.44 -7.59
C ASP A 69 -5.62 -4.73 -8.30
N GLY A 70 -4.81 -5.63 -7.73
CA GLY A 70 -3.54 -6.05 -8.32
C GLY A 70 -3.71 -6.57 -9.74
N ARG A 71 -4.74 -7.39 -9.96
CA ARG A 71 -5.14 -7.94 -11.27
C ARG A 71 -5.92 -6.98 -12.15
N ALA A 72 -6.52 -5.95 -11.59
CA ALA A 72 -7.25 -4.95 -12.36
C ALA A 72 -6.26 -3.89 -12.89
N TYR A 73 -6.39 -2.65 -12.43
CA TYR A 73 -5.71 -1.51 -12.99
C TYR A 73 -4.19 -1.46 -12.68
N HIS A 74 -3.72 -2.08 -11.59
CA HIS A 74 -2.29 -2.09 -11.27
C HIS A 74 -1.47 -2.84 -12.31
N THR A 75 -1.87 -4.08 -12.62
CA THR A 75 -1.21 -4.91 -13.62
C THR A 75 -1.30 -4.28 -15.00
N GLU A 76 -2.49 -3.82 -15.39
CA GLU A 76 -2.70 -3.16 -16.67
C GLU A 76 -1.74 -1.98 -16.88
N ALA A 77 -1.60 -1.10 -15.88
CA ALA A 77 -0.75 0.07 -15.98
C ALA A 77 0.75 -0.29 -16.04
N ILE A 78 1.21 -1.25 -15.22
CA ILE A 78 2.60 -1.72 -15.24
C ILE A 78 2.98 -2.26 -16.62
N LEU A 79 2.07 -2.98 -17.26
CA LEU A 79 2.34 -3.59 -18.56
C LEU A 79 2.26 -2.58 -19.69
N ALA A 80 1.38 -1.60 -19.61
CA ALA A 80 1.37 -0.47 -20.52
C ALA A 80 2.73 0.23 -20.50
N LEU A 81 3.30 0.49 -19.31
CA LEU A 81 4.65 1.02 -19.17
C LEU A 81 5.68 0.07 -19.82
N LEU A 82 5.67 -1.22 -19.50
CA LEU A 82 6.61 -2.18 -20.09
C LEU A 82 6.52 -2.29 -21.63
N ARG A 83 5.35 -2.02 -22.22
CA ARG A 83 5.13 -1.94 -23.68
C ARG A 83 5.56 -0.61 -24.30
N GLY A 84 6.03 0.34 -23.48
CA GLY A 84 6.52 1.63 -23.94
C GLY A 84 5.48 2.76 -23.91
N VAL A 85 4.27 2.53 -23.37
CA VAL A 85 3.28 3.60 -23.21
C VAL A 85 3.85 4.64 -22.25
N ASN A 86 3.98 5.88 -22.72
CA ASN A 86 4.39 6.99 -21.88
C ASN A 86 3.14 7.54 -21.17
N PRO A 87 3.04 7.53 -19.83
CA PRO A 87 1.85 7.96 -19.10
C PRO A 87 1.55 9.47 -19.24
N LEU A 88 2.53 10.27 -19.67
CA LEU A 88 2.35 11.71 -19.86
C LEU A 88 1.61 12.06 -21.17
N TYR A 89 1.68 11.18 -22.17
CA TYR A 89 1.21 11.44 -23.54
C TYR A 89 0.30 10.33 -24.07
N GLY A 90 0.54 9.10 -23.62
CA GLY A 90 -0.17 7.91 -24.00
C GLY A 90 -1.42 7.72 -23.16
N HIS A 91 -2.41 7.07 -23.76
CA HIS A 91 -3.68 6.75 -23.15
C HIS A 91 -3.92 5.25 -23.24
N ILE A 92 -4.37 4.65 -22.14
CA ILE A 92 -4.77 3.24 -22.06
C ILE A 92 -6.29 3.18 -22.23
N PRO A 93 -6.81 2.88 -23.43
CA PRO A 93 -8.23 3.12 -23.68
C PRO A 93 -9.09 2.13 -22.88
N GLY A 94 -10.22 2.62 -22.37
CA GLY A 94 -11.12 1.86 -21.49
C GLY A 94 -10.69 1.80 -20.00
N SER A 95 -9.49 2.26 -19.63
CA SER A 95 -8.99 2.14 -18.26
C SER A 95 -8.82 3.46 -17.53
N VAL A 96 -9.90 3.97 -16.95
CA VAL A 96 -9.89 5.24 -16.21
C VAL A 96 -8.89 5.21 -15.06
N TRP A 97 -8.79 4.10 -14.33
CA TRP A 97 -7.86 3.99 -13.20
C TRP A 97 -6.41 3.96 -13.66
N ALA A 98 -6.07 3.18 -14.69
CA ALA A 98 -4.70 3.14 -15.19
C ALA A 98 -4.24 4.50 -15.75
N ASN A 99 -5.15 5.30 -16.30
CA ASN A 99 -4.81 6.63 -16.81
C ASN A 99 -4.74 7.70 -15.71
N HIS A 100 -5.62 7.66 -14.71
CA HIS A 100 -5.82 8.79 -13.80
C HIS A 100 -5.45 8.50 -12.34
N TYR A 101 -4.86 7.36 -12.01
CA TYR A 101 -4.40 7.06 -10.65
C TYR A 101 -2.91 7.44 -10.44
N PRO A 102 -2.46 7.76 -9.21
CA PRO A 102 -1.04 7.98 -8.89
C PRO A 102 -0.16 6.75 -9.17
N LYS A 103 0.98 6.95 -9.84
CA LYS A 103 1.69 5.86 -10.56
C LYS A 103 3.05 5.48 -9.99
N ALA A 104 3.51 6.06 -8.88
CA ALA A 104 4.90 5.90 -8.43
C ALA A 104 5.31 4.45 -8.18
N THR A 105 4.41 3.61 -7.65
CA THR A 105 4.66 2.17 -7.47
C THR A 105 4.71 1.42 -8.80
N TRP A 106 3.98 1.87 -9.82
CA TRP A 106 4.01 1.25 -11.15
C TRP A 106 5.32 1.56 -11.87
N TYR A 107 5.83 2.78 -11.71
CA TYR A 107 7.15 3.16 -12.23
C TYR A 107 8.24 2.29 -11.63
N PHE A 108 8.26 2.14 -10.30
CA PHE A 108 9.18 1.26 -9.60
C PHE A 108 9.05 -0.20 -10.07
N ALA A 109 7.83 -0.74 -10.06
CA ALA A 109 7.56 -2.11 -10.45
C ALA A 109 8.03 -2.39 -11.89
N SER A 110 7.71 -1.50 -12.82
CA SER A 110 8.08 -1.64 -14.23
C SER A 110 9.60 -1.66 -14.41
N LEU A 111 10.37 -0.86 -13.67
CA LEU A 111 11.83 -0.90 -13.73
C LEU A 111 12.38 -2.22 -13.21
N VAL A 112 11.92 -2.68 -12.04
CA VAL A 112 12.36 -3.94 -11.45
C VAL A 112 12.06 -5.11 -12.40
N ILE A 113 10.84 -5.14 -12.95
CA ILE A 113 10.43 -6.18 -13.91
C ILE A 113 11.26 -6.09 -15.19
N TYR A 114 11.56 -4.87 -15.67
CA TYR A 114 12.38 -4.68 -16.86
C TYR A 114 13.81 -5.18 -16.64
N VAL A 115 14.43 -4.91 -15.49
CA VAL A 115 15.81 -5.31 -15.20
C VAL A 115 15.92 -6.81 -14.96
N PHE A 116 15.10 -7.35 -14.05
CA PHE A 116 15.20 -8.74 -13.62
C PHE A 116 14.40 -9.71 -14.47
N ARG A 117 13.62 -9.19 -15.44
CA ARG A 117 12.80 -9.99 -16.35
C ARG A 117 11.82 -10.91 -15.63
N ASN A 118 11.34 -10.52 -14.45
CA ASN A 118 10.36 -11.29 -13.68
C ASN A 118 9.27 -10.37 -13.14
N TYR A 119 8.02 -10.69 -13.48
CA TYR A 119 6.87 -9.86 -13.15
C TYR A 119 6.62 -9.78 -11.64
N GLN A 120 6.78 -10.90 -10.94
CA GLN A 120 6.46 -10.98 -9.51
C GLN A 120 7.41 -10.15 -8.65
N LEU A 121 8.63 -9.91 -9.12
CA LEU A 121 9.60 -9.05 -8.42
C LEU A 121 9.15 -7.59 -8.35
N GLY A 122 8.23 -7.14 -9.20
CA GLY A 122 7.69 -5.78 -9.15
C GLY A 122 7.00 -5.42 -7.83
N LYS A 123 6.62 -6.41 -7.01
CA LYS A 123 5.91 -6.23 -5.73
C LYS A 123 6.83 -5.90 -4.55
N VAL A 124 8.15 -5.96 -4.76
CA VAL A 124 9.15 -5.84 -3.68
C VAL A 124 9.15 -4.49 -2.96
N TYR A 125 8.51 -3.45 -3.52
CA TYR A 125 8.45 -2.12 -2.89
C TYR A 125 7.85 -2.15 -1.49
N THR A 126 6.82 -2.98 -1.24
CA THR A 126 6.19 -3.08 0.10
C THR A 126 7.20 -3.62 1.11
N VAL A 127 8.00 -4.63 0.74
CA VAL A 127 9.01 -5.20 1.64
C VAL A 127 10.13 -4.20 1.94
N ILE A 128 10.57 -3.43 0.94
CA ILE A 128 11.57 -2.37 1.14
C ILE A 128 11.04 -1.34 2.15
N LEU A 129 9.78 -0.93 2.01
CA LEU A 129 9.14 0.00 2.94
C LEU A 129 8.95 -0.60 4.34
N MET A 130 8.71 -1.91 4.46
CA MET A 130 8.66 -2.59 5.76
C MET A 130 10.01 -2.51 6.47
N LEU A 131 11.12 -2.77 5.76
CA LEU A 131 12.47 -2.67 6.32
C LEU A 131 12.81 -1.23 6.74
N ALA A 132 12.48 -0.25 5.90
CA ALA A 132 12.68 1.16 6.23
C ALA A 132 11.86 1.58 7.45
N CYS A 133 10.58 1.16 7.52
CA CYS A 133 9.70 1.43 8.65
C CYS A 133 10.21 0.76 9.93
N MET A 134 10.70 -0.49 9.86
CA MET A 134 11.25 -1.21 11.01
C MET A 134 12.48 -0.49 11.58
N ALA A 135 13.42 -0.12 10.71
CA ALA A 135 14.63 0.56 11.15
C ALA A 135 14.32 1.94 11.73
N TYR A 136 13.47 2.73 11.08
CA TYR A 136 13.16 4.08 11.52
C TYR A 136 12.28 4.12 12.78
N SER A 137 11.29 3.24 12.89
CA SER A 137 10.49 3.11 14.12
C SER A 137 11.33 2.59 15.28
N GLY A 138 12.25 1.65 15.04
CA GLY A 138 13.21 1.21 16.05
C GLY A 138 14.10 2.34 16.56
N ASP A 139 14.59 3.19 15.67
CA ASP A 139 15.33 4.40 16.05
C ASP A 139 14.47 5.39 16.84
N PHE A 140 13.24 5.62 16.41
CA PHE A 140 12.27 6.45 17.10
C PHE A 140 12.04 5.97 18.54
N PHE A 141 11.73 4.68 18.76
CA PHE A 141 11.49 4.15 20.09
C PHE A 141 12.73 4.25 21.00
N ARG A 142 13.93 3.98 20.47
CA ARG A 142 15.20 4.15 21.21
C ARG A 142 15.45 5.59 21.62
N LYS A 143 15.26 6.56 20.72
CA LYS A 143 15.37 8.00 21.02
C LYS A 143 14.40 8.45 22.12
N ARG A 144 13.32 7.69 22.36
CA ARG A 144 12.36 7.92 23.45
C ARG A 144 12.64 7.10 24.71
N GLY A 145 13.82 6.48 24.82
CA GLY A 145 14.27 5.78 26.03
C GLY A 145 13.77 4.34 26.16
N VAL A 146 13.18 3.76 25.11
CA VAL A 146 12.82 2.34 25.10
C VAL A 146 14.09 1.51 24.86
N GLY A 147 14.37 0.53 25.73
CA GLY A 147 15.54 -0.35 25.60
C GLY A 147 15.58 -1.10 24.25
N SER A 148 16.78 -1.43 23.77
CA SER A 148 17.01 -1.90 22.39
C SER A 148 16.16 -3.11 21.98
N VAL A 149 16.00 -4.10 22.87
CA VAL A 149 15.17 -5.28 22.61
C VAL A 149 13.70 -4.90 22.45
N ASN A 150 13.16 -4.11 23.39
CA ASN A 150 11.76 -3.68 23.33
C ASN A 150 11.51 -2.73 22.13
N SER A 151 12.50 -1.90 21.77
CA SER A 151 12.44 -1.07 20.56
C SER A 151 12.38 -1.91 19.29
N LEU A 152 13.18 -2.97 19.20
CA LEU A 152 13.11 -3.92 18.09
C LEU A 152 11.74 -4.62 18.03
N LEU A 153 11.22 -5.06 19.19
CA LEU A 153 9.90 -5.68 19.29
C LEU A 153 8.78 -4.75 18.78
N LEU A 154 8.75 -3.50 19.24
CA LEU A 154 7.78 -2.49 18.79
C LEU A 154 7.93 -2.16 17.30
N ALA A 155 9.17 -2.07 16.82
CA ALA A 155 9.48 -1.82 15.42
C ALA A 155 9.00 -2.95 14.51
N THR A 156 9.22 -4.20 14.92
CA THR A 156 8.79 -5.39 14.17
C THR A 156 7.28 -5.42 14.02
N VAL A 157 6.50 -5.24 15.09
CA VAL A 157 5.02 -5.25 14.99
C VAL A 157 4.48 -4.05 14.21
N THR A 158 5.21 -2.92 14.20
CA THR A 158 4.87 -1.73 13.40
C THR A 158 5.10 -1.96 11.91
N ALA A 159 6.24 -2.54 11.54
CA ALA A 159 6.62 -2.78 10.16
C ALA A 159 5.87 -3.97 9.54
N LEU A 160 5.70 -5.06 10.30
CA LEU A 160 4.90 -6.21 9.91
C LEU A 160 3.42 -5.95 10.17
N SER A 161 2.90 -4.81 9.71
CA SER A 161 1.51 -4.43 9.98
C SER A 161 0.54 -5.47 9.38
N PRO A 162 -0.67 -5.63 9.96
CA PRO A 162 -1.66 -6.60 9.49
C PRO A 162 -2.19 -6.30 8.07
N ILE A 163 -1.83 -5.15 7.49
CA ILE A 163 -2.14 -4.76 6.12
C ILE A 163 -0.92 -4.93 5.20
N ALA A 164 0.27 -4.47 5.63
CA ALA A 164 1.47 -4.53 4.81
C ALA A 164 2.00 -5.97 4.64
N LEU A 165 1.97 -6.77 5.71
CA LEU A 165 2.45 -8.15 5.65
C LEU A 165 1.69 -9.00 4.63
N PRO A 166 0.34 -9.03 4.60
CA PRO A 166 -0.37 -9.72 3.52
C PRO A 166 -0.12 -9.07 2.14
N GLN A 167 -0.12 -7.75 2.04
CA GLN A 167 0.03 -7.05 0.76
C GLN A 167 1.43 -7.09 0.16
N MET A 168 2.43 -7.60 0.86
CA MET A 168 3.77 -7.80 0.27
C MET A 168 3.78 -8.81 -0.89
N MET A 169 2.72 -9.63 -1.00
CA MET A 169 2.52 -10.62 -2.06
C MET A 169 1.70 -10.10 -3.25
N THR A 170 1.21 -8.86 -3.19
CA THR A 170 0.30 -8.27 -4.20
C THR A 170 0.80 -6.90 -4.67
N PHE A 171 0.19 -6.36 -5.73
CA PHE A 171 0.38 -4.99 -6.20
C PHE A 171 -0.53 -3.97 -5.48
N TYR A 172 -1.23 -4.38 -4.41
CA TYR A 172 -1.93 -3.42 -3.56
C TYR A 172 -0.94 -2.42 -2.97
N VAL A 173 -1.42 -1.21 -2.71
CA VAL A 173 -0.59 -0.09 -2.24
C VAL A 173 -0.98 0.40 -0.84
N ASP A 174 -1.99 -0.20 -0.21
CA ASP A 174 -2.54 0.30 1.06
C ASP A 174 -1.58 0.06 2.22
N GLY A 175 -0.96 -1.11 2.27
CA GLY A 175 0.09 -1.43 3.25
C GLY A 175 1.32 -0.55 3.08
N ALA A 176 1.77 -0.37 1.82
CA ALA A 176 2.86 0.54 1.48
C ALA A 176 2.56 1.99 1.92
N LEU A 177 1.34 2.46 1.66
CA LEU A 177 0.87 3.76 2.13
C LEU A 177 0.89 3.86 3.65
N GLY A 178 0.34 2.87 4.36
CA GLY A 178 0.36 2.83 5.83
C GLY A 178 1.77 2.98 6.40
N LEU A 179 2.75 2.28 5.83
CA LEU A 179 4.16 2.36 6.25
C LEU A 179 4.75 3.76 6.00
N LEU A 180 4.48 4.37 4.84
CA LEU A 180 4.94 5.72 4.51
C LEU A 180 4.33 6.78 5.46
N ILE A 181 3.03 6.64 5.78
CA ILE A 181 2.36 7.53 6.74
C ILE A 181 2.95 7.36 8.14
N VAL A 182 3.20 6.13 8.58
CA VAL A 182 3.87 5.89 9.88
C VAL A 182 5.25 6.54 9.91
N ILE A 183 6.09 6.33 8.89
CA ILE A 183 7.42 6.98 8.80
C ILE A 183 7.28 8.50 8.87
N THR A 184 6.32 9.07 8.14
CA THR A 184 6.07 10.52 8.13
C THR A 184 5.66 11.04 9.50
N ILE A 185 4.76 10.35 10.20
CA ILE A 185 4.34 10.70 11.56
C ILE A 185 5.53 10.67 12.51
N LEU A 186 6.30 9.58 12.53
CA LEU A 186 7.45 9.46 13.43
C LEU A 186 8.53 10.52 13.11
N ALA A 187 8.69 10.89 11.84
CA ALA A 187 9.57 11.97 11.41
C ALA A 187 9.10 13.35 11.85
N ALA A 188 7.82 13.66 11.72
CA ALA A 188 7.26 14.90 12.27
C ALA A 188 7.53 15.02 13.77
N ILE A 189 7.34 13.93 14.52
CA ILE A 189 7.60 13.90 15.96
C ILE A 189 9.10 14.03 16.28
N ASN A 190 10.00 13.43 15.51
CA ASN A 190 11.43 13.67 15.71
C ASN A 190 11.81 15.13 15.39
N ILE A 191 11.28 15.70 14.32
CA ILE A 191 11.51 17.11 13.94
C ILE A 191 11.14 18.06 15.09
N ILE A 192 9.97 17.84 15.69
CA ILE A 192 9.46 18.68 16.79
C ILE A 192 10.38 18.63 18.02
N TYR A 193 10.96 17.48 18.36
CA TYR A 193 11.69 17.32 19.64
C TYR A 193 13.20 17.31 19.52
N ALA A 194 13.75 16.57 18.58
CA ALA A 194 15.17 16.33 18.42
C ALA A 194 15.50 16.19 16.92
N PRO A 195 15.33 17.28 16.14
CA PRO A 195 15.42 17.24 14.70
C PRO A 195 16.83 16.87 14.27
N THR A 196 16.91 16.07 13.23
CA THR A 196 18.14 15.80 12.51
C THR A 196 17.90 15.96 11.01
N PRO A 197 18.92 16.22 10.18
CA PRO A 197 18.74 16.33 8.73
C PRO A 197 18.04 15.12 8.11
N VAL A 198 18.28 13.93 8.69
CA VAL A 198 17.64 12.67 8.30
C VAL A 198 16.13 12.72 8.56
N ASP A 199 15.66 13.27 9.68
CA ASP A 199 14.22 13.33 9.97
C ASP A 199 13.49 14.25 8.97
N TYR A 200 14.09 15.38 8.58
CA TYR A 200 13.56 16.25 7.53
C TYR A 200 13.52 15.56 6.16
N ALA A 201 14.60 14.88 5.78
CA ALA A 201 14.68 14.16 4.52
C ALA A 201 13.65 13.01 4.45
N LEU A 202 13.47 12.28 5.55
CA LEU A 202 12.48 11.21 5.65
C LEU A 202 11.06 11.74 5.62
N PHE A 203 10.78 12.83 6.33
CA PHE A 203 9.48 13.50 6.27
C PHE A 203 9.14 13.90 4.83
N ALA A 204 10.06 14.59 4.15
CA ALA A 204 9.86 15.04 2.78
C ALA A 204 9.69 13.88 1.79
N THR A 205 10.56 12.88 1.87
CA THR A 205 10.59 11.73 0.94
C THR A 205 9.40 10.81 1.14
N ALA A 206 9.09 10.45 2.39
CA ALA A 206 7.96 9.55 2.70
C ALA A 206 6.62 10.21 2.34
N SER A 207 6.47 11.52 2.60
CA SER A 207 5.29 12.28 2.18
C SER A 207 5.15 12.35 0.67
N SER A 208 6.26 12.61 -0.06
CA SER A 208 6.26 12.64 -1.53
C SER A 208 5.81 11.32 -2.13
N LEU A 209 6.32 10.21 -1.60
CA LEU A 209 5.91 8.87 -2.03
C LEU A 209 4.45 8.59 -1.66
N ALA A 210 4.02 8.94 -0.45
CA ALA A 210 2.62 8.75 -0.03
C ALA A 210 1.65 9.45 -0.98
N ILE A 211 1.95 10.71 -1.35
CA ILE A 211 1.21 11.47 -2.37
C ILE A 211 1.18 10.69 -3.69
N ALA A 212 2.33 10.20 -4.15
CA ALA A 212 2.46 9.67 -5.51
C ALA A 212 2.02 8.21 -5.69
N ILE A 213 1.62 7.48 -4.64
CA ILE A 213 1.17 6.08 -4.74
C ILE A 213 -0.34 5.89 -4.62
N LYS A 214 -1.06 6.84 -3.98
CA LYS A 214 -2.51 6.74 -3.77
C LYS A 214 -3.09 8.10 -3.41
N PHE A 215 -4.28 8.42 -3.93
CA PHE A 215 -4.96 9.68 -3.67
C PHE A 215 -5.16 10.01 -2.18
N THR A 216 -5.48 9.01 -1.35
CA THR A 216 -5.62 9.21 0.10
C THR A 216 -4.30 9.62 0.75
N GLY A 217 -3.16 9.23 0.18
CA GLY A 217 -1.84 9.65 0.64
C GLY A 217 -1.60 11.14 0.48
N LEU A 218 -2.16 11.79 -0.55
CA LEU A 218 -2.14 13.26 -0.65
C LEU A 218 -2.94 13.91 0.49
N ALA A 219 -4.15 13.42 0.78
CA ALA A 219 -4.96 13.93 1.89
C ALA A 219 -4.22 13.79 3.23
N TYR A 220 -3.59 12.64 3.48
CA TYR A 220 -2.82 12.40 4.70
C TYR A 220 -1.57 13.28 4.79
N ALA A 221 -0.84 13.43 3.69
CA ALA A 221 0.33 14.31 3.63
C ALA A 221 -0.04 15.77 3.92
N VAL A 222 -1.17 16.27 3.41
CA VAL A 222 -1.66 17.63 3.72
C VAL A 222 -1.91 17.79 5.22
N VAL A 223 -2.62 16.85 5.86
CA VAL A 223 -2.87 16.90 7.31
C VAL A 223 -1.55 16.92 8.10
N LEU A 224 -0.58 16.08 7.74
CA LEU A 224 0.71 16.00 8.43
C LEU A 224 1.59 17.23 8.19
N CYS A 225 1.61 17.77 6.97
CA CYS A 225 2.34 18.98 6.63
C CYS A 225 1.78 20.20 7.37
N CYS A 226 0.46 20.40 7.32
CA CYS A 226 -0.20 21.49 8.03
C CYS A 226 -0.03 21.35 9.54
N GLY A 227 -0.18 20.14 10.08
CA GLY A 227 0.01 19.87 11.50
C GLY A 227 1.42 20.14 11.99
N LEU A 228 2.45 19.71 11.25
CA LEU A 228 3.85 19.99 11.58
C LEU A 228 4.12 21.50 11.58
N LEU A 229 3.70 22.22 10.54
CA LEU A 229 3.91 23.67 10.44
C LEU A 229 3.16 24.44 11.52
N ALA A 230 1.93 24.05 11.85
CA ALA A 230 1.14 24.67 12.90
C ALA A 230 1.81 24.51 14.28
N ILE A 231 2.34 23.32 14.58
CA ILE A 231 3.08 23.07 15.82
C ILE A 231 4.38 23.88 15.85
N GLU A 232 5.19 23.84 14.81
CA GLU A 232 6.45 24.61 14.75
C GLU A 232 6.22 26.13 14.82
N LEU A 233 5.16 26.62 14.17
CA LEU A 233 4.75 28.02 14.27
C LEU A 233 4.34 28.36 15.70
N SER A 234 3.58 27.50 16.36
CA SER A 234 3.19 27.67 17.77
C SER A 234 4.41 27.67 18.69
N LEU A 235 5.37 26.76 18.47
CA LEU A 235 6.64 26.71 19.20
C LEU A 235 7.48 27.97 18.97
N TRP A 236 7.45 28.53 17.77
CA TRP A 236 8.15 29.78 17.46
C TRP A 236 7.49 31.00 18.11
N LEU A 237 6.18 31.17 17.94
CA LEU A 237 5.47 32.38 18.39
C LEU A 237 5.26 32.39 19.91
N ILE A 238 4.87 31.24 20.49
CA ILE A 238 4.50 31.14 21.92
C ILE A 238 5.74 30.86 22.76
N PHE A 239 6.54 29.86 22.37
CA PHE A 239 7.69 29.39 23.14
C PHE A 239 9.02 30.02 22.69
N ARG A 240 8.98 30.98 21.76
CA ARG A 240 10.14 31.73 21.25
C ARG A 240 11.29 30.85 20.75
N ARG A 241 10.98 29.62 20.32
CA ARG A 241 11.93 28.74 19.62
C ARG A 241 12.28 29.41 18.28
N GLY A 242 13.53 29.82 18.08
CA GLY A 242 13.91 30.65 16.94
C GLY A 242 13.38 30.14 15.57
N PRO A 243 13.21 31.03 14.57
CA PRO A 243 12.46 30.74 13.33
C PRO A 243 13.09 29.67 12.44
N ASN A 244 14.33 29.26 12.72
CA ASN A 244 15.07 28.31 11.89
C ASN A 244 14.40 26.94 11.86
N ALA A 245 13.81 26.47 12.96
CA ALA A 245 13.09 25.19 13.00
C ALA A 245 11.85 25.24 12.09
N PHE A 246 11.06 26.31 12.19
CA PHE A 246 9.91 26.56 11.32
C PHE A 246 10.31 26.64 9.85
N ARG A 247 11.38 27.38 9.51
CA ARG A 247 11.90 27.49 8.14
C ARG A 247 12.34 26.14 7.58
N ALA A 248 13.07 25.34 8.37
CA ALA A 248 13.51 24.00 7.97
C ALA A 248 12.31 23.07 7.72
N SER A 249 11.31 23.09 8.59
CA SER A 249 10.04 22.36 8.40
C SER A 249 9.29 22.84 7.16
N GLY A 250 9.27 24.16 6.91
CA GLY A 250 8.72 24.76 5.69
C GLY A 250 9.40 24.25 4.42
N MET A 251 10.74 24.15 4.42
CA MET A 251 11.49 23.58 3.30
C MET A 251 11.21 22.09 3.10
N ALA A 252 11.08 21.30 4.17
CA ALA A 252 10.73 19.89 4.08
C ALA A 252 9.31 19.69 3.53
N VAL A 253 8.34 20.50 3.94
CA VAL A 253 6.97 20.51 3.41
C VAL A 253 6.95 20.92 1.94
N LEU A 254 7.68 21.98 1.57
CA LEU A 254 7.78 22.43 0.18
C LEU A 254 8.37 21.34 -0.70
N ALA A 255 9.43 20.66 -0.24
CA ALA A 255 10.02 19.52 -0.94
C ALA A 255 9.00 18.36 -1.08
N ALA A 256 8.28 18.02 -0.01
CA ALA A 256 7.27 16.96 -0.02
C ALA A 256 6.20 17.19 -1.08
N VAL A 257 5.60 18.38 -1.10
CA VAL A 257 4.52 18.73 -2.03
C VAL A 257 5.05 18.87 -3.46
N SER A 258 6.20 19.52 -3.64
CA SER A 258 6.77 19.74 -4.98
C SER A 258 7.18 18.42 -5.63
N ILE A 259 7.87 17.54 -4.91
CA ILE A 259 8.28 16.23 -5.45
C ILE A 259 7.06 15.31 -5.60
N GLY A 260 6.19 15.25 -4.59
CA GLY A 260 5.00 14.39 -4.60
C GLY A 260 4.02 14.74 -5.72
N VAL A 261 3.71 16.02 -5.92
CA VAL A 261 2.68 16.47 -6.86
C VAL A 261 3.25 16.83 -8.23
N LEU A 262 4.38 17.54 -8.29
CA LEU A 262 4.89 18.10 -9.55
C LEU A 262 5.91 17.21 -10.26
N VAL A 263 6.42 16.17 -9.58
CA VAL A 263 7.42 15.26 -10.16
C VAL A 263 6.89 13.84 -10.23
N LEU A 264 6.71 13.18 -9.08
CA LEU A 264 6.30 11.77 -9.03
C LEU A 264 4.82 11.59 -9.37
N GLY A 265 3.96 12.49 -8.89
CA GLY A 265 2.52 12.50 -9.15
C GLY A 265 2.10 13.48 -10.25
N TYR A 266 3.04 14.00 -11.04
CA TYR A 266 2.72 14.94 -12.12
C TYR A 266 1.58 14.43 -12.99
N ASP A 267 1.64 13.13 -13.31
CA ASP A 267 0.50 12.36 -13.76
C ASP A 267 0.04 11.48 -12.59
N PRO A 268 -1.20 11.66 -12.07
CA PRO A 268 -2.33 12.32 -12.70
C PRO A 268 -2.58 13.79 -12.30
N TYR A 269 -1.90 14.34 -11.28
CA TYR A 269 -2.36 15.59 -10.65
C TYR A 269 -2.35 16.80 -11.59
N VAL A 270 -1.26 16.99 -12.33
CA VAL A 270 -1.08 18.10 -13.26
C VAL A 270 -1.69 17.79 -14.62
N THR A 271 -1.55 16.55 -15.10
CA THR A 271 -2.13 16.11 -16.38
C THR A 271 -3.65 16.19 -16.38
N ASN A 272 -4.32 15.79 -15.29
CA ASN A 272 -5.77 15.96 -15.15
C ASN A 272 -6.19 17.42 -15.30
N MET A 273 -5.50 18.35 -14.61
CA MET A 273 -5.79 19.78 -14.72
C MET A 273 -5.60 20.30 -16.15
N LYS A 274 -4.52 19.89 -16.82
CA LYS A 274 -4.25 20.26 -18.22
C LYS A 274 -5.34 19.74 -19.18
N GLN A 275 -5.99 18.63 -18.84
CA GLN A 275 -7.11 18.06 -19.58
C GLN A 275 -8.47 18.67 -19.19
N GLY A 276 -8.49 19.73 -18.37
CA GLY A 276 -9.73 20.36 -17.89
C GLY A 276 -10.48 19.54 -16.83
N LEU A 277 -9.84 18.49 -16.28
CA LEU A 277 -10.38 17.66 -15.21
C LEU A 277 -9.92 18.16 -13.84
N HIS A 278 -10.60 17.69 -12.79
CA HIS A 278 -10.19 17.93 -11.42
C HIS A 278 -8.84 17.22 -11.12
N PRO A 279 -7.90 17.80 -10.35
CA PRO A 279 -6.61 17.17 -10.05
C PRO A 279 -6.73 15.75 -9.47
N LEU A 280 -7.79 15.52 -8.70
CA LEU A 280 -8.12 14.22 -8.08
C LEU A 280 -9.12 13.38 -8.88
N TYR A 281 -9.36 13.69 -10.16
CA TYR A 281 -10.17 12.82 -11.02
C TYR A 281 -9.55 11.40 -11.05
N PRO A 282 -10.35 10.32 -10.95
CA PRO A 282 -11.82 10.28 -10.96
C PRO A 282 -12.50 10.33 -9.59
N LEU A 283 -11.79 10.62 -8.49
CA LEU A 283 -12.38 10.64 -7.14
C LEU A 283 -13.12 11.94 -6.80
N ALA A 284 -12.78 13.05 -7.45
CA ALA A 284 -13.45 14.33 -7.25
C ALA A 284 -13.62 15.10 -8.56
N GLY A 285 -14.43 16.15 -8.51
CA GLY A 285 -14.85 16.95 -9.66
C GLY A 285 -16.21 16.52 -10.25
N PRO A 286 -16.70 17.24 -11.27
CA PRO A 286 -18.01 17.01 -11.88
C PRO A 286 -18.21 15.58 -12.43
N ASN A 287 -17.13 14.96 -12.92
CA ASN A 287 -17.14 13.63 -13.53
C ASN A 287 -16.66 12.52 -12.58
N LYS A 288 -16.78 12.72 -11.26
CA LYS A 288 -16.30 11.74 -10.28
C LYS A 288 -17.01 10.39 -10.43
N ARG A 289 -16.28 9.31 -10.16
CA ARG A 289 -16.82 7.94 -10.13
C ARG A 289 -17.05 7.51 -8.68
N ASP A 290 -18.25 7.01 -8.40
CA ASP A 290 -18.57 6.47 -7.09
C ASP A 290 -18.05 5.03 -6.96
N ILE A 291 -17.00 4.87 -6.17
CA ILE A 291 -16.39 3.57 -5.85
C ILE A 291 -16.97 2.94 -4.57
N MET A 292 -17.56 3.75 -3.69
CA MET A 292 -17.96 3.31 -2.35
C MET A 292 -19.39 2.81 -2.30
N ALA A 293 -20.28 3.30 -3.19
CA ALA A 293 -21.68 2.90 -3.23
C ALA A 293 -21.85 1.37 -3.21
N ARG A 294 -21.01 0.62 -3.93
CA ARG A 294 -21.10 -0.85 -4.02
C ARG A 294 -20.35 -1.60 -2.92
N GLN A 295 -19.45 -0.95 -2.21
CA GLN A 295 -18.53 -1.57 -1.24
C GLN A 295 -18.93 -1.35 0.22
N ARG A 296 -19.79 -0.37 0.51
CA ARG A 296 -20.25 -0.11 1.88
C ARG A 296 -21.09 -1.28 2.44
N PRO A 297 -20.76 -1.80 3.64
CA PRO A 297 -21.55 -2.80 4.35
C PRO A 297 -23.00 -2.35 4.59
N VAL A 298 -23.96 -3.27 4.45
CA VAL A 298 -25.40 -2.96 4.65
C VAL A 298 -25.71 -2.52 6.08
N VAL A 299 -24.94 -2.99 7.07
CA VAL A 299 -25.10 -2.58 8.47
C VAL A 299 -24.90 -1.08 8.70
N PHE A 300 -24.23 -0.36 7.80
CA PHE A 300 -24.08 1.08 7.89
C PHE A 300 -25.28 1.86 7.33
N ALA A 301 -26.20 1.19 6.63
CA ALA A 301 -27.41 1.84 6.12
C ALA A 301 -28.39 2.26 7.23
N GLU A 302 -28.31 1.65 8.42
CA GLU A 302 -29.15 1.98 9.57
C GLU A 302 -28.78 3.35 10.19
N TYR A 303 -27.51 3.74 10.10
CA TYR A 303 -27.00 5.01 10.65
C TYR A 303 -26.17 5.75 9.60
N PRO A 304 -26.82 6.31 8.55
CA PRO A 304 -26.10 7.04 7.52
C PRO A 304 -25.34 8.22 8.14
N ASP A 305 -24.12 8.45 7.64
CA ASP A 305 -23.22 9.53 8.04
C ASP A 305 -22.67 9.48 9.48
N ALA A 306 -22.95 8.41 10.22
CA ALA A 306 -22.41 8.18 11.56
C ALA A 306 -20.99 7.58 11.53
N ARG A 307 -20.02 8.29 10.93
CA ARG A 307 -18.67 7.75 10.64
C ARG A 307 -17.91 7.19 11.86
N LEU A 308 -18.09 7.80 13.04
CA LEU A 308 -17.50 7.28 14.29
C LEU A 308 -18.17 5.97 14.74
N HIS A 309 -19.48 5.84 14.53
CA HIS A 309 -20.20 4.60 14.76
C HIS A 309 -19.76 3.52 13.76
N GLU A 310 -19.65 3.84 12.47
CA GLU A 310 -19.12 2.92 11.45
C GLU A 310 -17.73 2.40 11.83
N PHE A 311 -16.85 3.31 12.28
CA PHE A 311 -15.52 2.95 12.76
C PHE A 311 -15.58 2.07 14.00
N ALA A 312 -16.30 2.46 15.05
CA ALA A 312 -16.42 1.67 16.28
C ALA A 312 -17.00 0.28 16.00
N TYR A 313 -18.03 0.21 15.15
CA TYR A 313 -18.63 -1.04 14.71
C TYR A 313 -17.61 -1.92 13.99
N SER A 314 -16.92 -1.39 12.95
CA SER A 314 -15.87 -2.15 12.24
C SER A 314 -14.73 -2.57 13.17
N PHE A 315 -14.36 -1.74 14.13
CA PHE A 315 -13.28 -2.01 15.07
C PHE A 315 -13.59 -3.20 15.99
N PHE A 316 -14.85 -3.36 16.40
CA PHE A 316 -15.30 -4.45 17.29
C PHE A 316 -16.07 -5.57 16.58
N ALA A 317 -16.20 -5.51 15.25
CA ALA A 317 -16.83 -6.55 14.45
C ALA A 317 -15.95 -7.80 14.32
N GLN A 318 -16.58 -8.90 13.90
CA GLN A 318 -15.85 -10.02 13.29
C GLN A 318 -15.20 -9.57 11.99
N SER A 319 -13.97 -10.03 11.71
CA SER A 319 -13.33 -9.78 10.42
C SER A 319 -14.16 -10.38 9.28
N GLN A 320 -14.48 -9.56 8.28
CA GLN A 320 -15.30 -9.96 7.13
C GLN A 320 -14.76 -9.40 5.81
N ALA A 321 -14.64 -10.27 4.82
CA ALA A 321 -14.48 -9.89 3.42
C ALA A 321 -15.87 -9.92 2.78
N ILE A 322 -16.62 -8.81 2.83
CA ILE A 322 -18.00 -8.78 2.33
C ILE A 322 -17.97 -8.93 0.81
N GLN A 323 -18.33 -10.12 0.32
CA GLN A 323 -18.53 -10.38 -1.11
C GLN A 323 -19.99 -10.16 -1.53
N ASN A 324 -20.93 -10.28 -0.59
CA ASN A 324 -22.37 -10.11 -0.81
C ASN A 324 -22.99 -9.20 0.25
N ARG A 325 -23.79 -8.22 -0.19
CA ARG A 325 -24.51 -7.26 0.66
C ARG A 325 -25.47 -7.90 1.67
N THR A 326 -25.82 -9.17 1.50
CA THR A 326 -26.78 -9.89 2.34
C THR A 326 -26.14 -10.58 3.55
N GLU A 327 -24.82 -10.55 3.69
CA GLU A 327 -24.16 -11.17 4.84
C GLU A 327 -24.36 -10.33 6.12
N SER A 328 -24.89 -10.96 7.16
CA SER A 328 -24.99 -10.34 8.49
C SER A 328 -23.59 -10.17 9.10
N SER A 329 -23.31 -8.97 9.57
CA SER A 329 -22.15 -8.65 10.40
C SER A 329 -22.53 -8.71 11.88
N HIS A 330 -21.59 -9.17 12.71
CA HIS A 330 -21.78 -9.30 14.15
C HIS A 330 -20.60 -8.68 14.90
N LEU A 331 -20.91 -7.98 15.98
CA LEU A 331 -19.91 -7.58 16.97
C LEU A 331 -19.35 -8.83 17.65
N LYS A 332 -18.11 -8.76 18.10
CA LYS A 332 -17.45 -9.84 18.84
C LYS A 332 -16.85 -9.36 20.14
N ILE A 333 -16.66 -10.30 21.05
CA ILE A 333 -15.86 -10.08 22.24
C ILE A 333 -14.38 -10.07 21.80
N PRO A 334 -13.57 -9.08 22.20
CA PRO A 334 -12.15 -9.04 21.89
C PRO A 334 -11.43 -10.35 22.26
N PHE A 335 -10.44 -10.76 21.45
CA PHE A 335 -9.73 -12.03 21.54
C PHE A 335 -10.52 -13.31 21.19
N THR A 336 -11.81 -13.21 20.86
CA THR A 336 -12.52 -14.32 20.23
C THR A 336 -12.21 -14.41 18.73
N VAL A 337 -12.11 -15.64 18.22
CA VAL A 337 -11.77 -15.93 16.82
C VAL A 337 -12.70 -17.03 16.32
N SER A 338 -13.30 -16.81 15.16
CA SER A 338 -14.05 -17.84 14.44
C SER A 338 -13.35 -18.26 13.14
N LYS A 339 -13.71 -19.44 12.63
CA LYS A 339 -13.23 -19.91 11.31
C LYS A 339 -13.58 -18.93 10.18
N ARG A 340 -14.76 -18.29 10.25
CA ARG A 340 -15.23 -17.32 9.26
C ARG A 340 -14.34 -16.08 9.19
N GLU A 341 -13.83 -15.63 10.34
CA GLU A 341 -12.89 -14.51 10.40
C GLU A 341 -11.56 -14.84 9.74
N LEU A 342 -11.01 -16.03 10.02
CA LEU A 342 -9.79 -16.49 9.37
C LEU A 342 -9.98 -16.54 7.85
N MET A 343 -11.11 -17.07 7.38
CA MET A 343 -11.42 -17.12 5.95
C MET A 343 -11.56 -15.73 5.30
N SER A 344 -11.76 -14.67 6.08
CA SER A 344 -11.81 -13.31 5.54
C SER A 344 -10.45 -12.74 5.14
N PHE A 345 -9.37 -13.31 5.69
CA PHE A 345 -7.99 -12.93 5.35
C PHE A 345 -7.40 -13.71 4.17
N ILE A 346 -8.21 -14.49 3.44
CA ILE A 346 -7.79 -15.08 2.14
C ILE A 346 -7.67 -14.04 1.02
N ASN A 347 -8.15 -12.82 1.29
CA ASN A 347 -8.01 -11.62 0.46
C ASN A 347 -7.26 -10.54 1.25
N PRO A 348 -6.49 -9.68 0.58
CA PRO A 348 -5.63 -8.67 1.22
C PRO A 348 -6.37 -7.45 1.78
N ASP A 349 -7.70 -7.40 1.70
CA ASP A 349 -8.53 -6.22 1.93
C ASP A 349 -9.84 -6.51 2.67
N ALA A 350 -9.77 -7.29 3.76
CA ALA A 350 -10.90 -7.48 4.67
C ALA A 350 -11.58 -6.13 5.02
N MET A 351 -12.89 -6.05 4.77
CA MET A 351 -13.67 -4.81 4.87
C MET A 351 -13.90 -4.41 6.32
N LEU A 352 -14.55 -5.28 7.09
CA LEU A 352 -14.77 -5.07 8.51
C LEU A 352 -13.64 -5.70 9.33
N ALA A 353 -13.25 -5.01 10.41
CA ALA A 353 -12.17 -5.43 11.33
C ALA A 353 -10.89 -5.87 10.59
N GLY A 354 -10.50 -5.15 9.54
CA GLY A 354 -9.39 -5.51 8.65
C GLY A 354 -7.99 -5.40 9.26
N TRP A 355 -7.84 -4.88 10.49
CA TRP A 355 -6.56 -4.85 11.20
C TRP A 355 -6.21 -6.18 11.89
N GLY A 356 -7.07 -7.19 11.81
CA GLY A 356 -6.78 -8.54 12.29
C GLY A 356 -7.64 -9.00 13.46
N VAL A 357 -7.69 -10.32 13.64
CA VAL A 357 -8.61 -10.99 14.57
C VAL A 357 -8.40 -10.63 16.04
N PHE A 358 -7.21 -10.24 16.47
CA PHE A 358 -6.92 -9.86 17.85
C PHE A 358 -6.80 -8.34 18.05
N PHE A 359 -6.86 -7.56 16.98
CA PHE A 359 -6.44 -6.16 16.98
C PHE A 359 -7.20 -5.28 17.98
N SER A 360 -8.52 -5.46 18.09
CA SER A 360 -9.34 -4.69 19.03
C SER A 360 -8.98 -4.98 20.49
N GLY A 361 -8.75 -6.24 20.83
CA GLY A 361 -8.30 -6.66 22.16
C GLY A 361 -6.90 -6.15 22.48
N ILE A 362 -5.96 -6.30 21.54
CA ILE A 362 -4.59 -5.76 21.67
C ILE A 362 -4.63 -4.25 21.94
N THR A 363 -5.45 -3.52 21.21
CA THR A 363 -5.56 -2.05 21.36
C THR A 363 -6.16 -1.69 22.72
N LEU A 364 -7.22 -2.36 23.16
CA LEU A 364 -7.84 -2.13 24.47
C LEU A 364 -6.87 -2.40 25.62
N VAL A 365 -6.16 -3.53 25.60
CA VAL A 365 -5.18 -3.85 26.65
C VAL A 365 -4.00 -2.87 26.61
N SER A 366 -3.52 -2.51 25.42
CA SER A 366 -2.48 -1.48 25.26
C SER A 366 -2.92 -0.14 25.85
N LEU A 367 -4.17 0.26 25.63
CA LEU A 367 -4.74 1.48 26.20
C LEU A 367 -4.82 1.41 27.73
N ILE A 368 -5.28 0.30 28.30
CA ILE A 368 -5.32 0.12 29.75
C ILE A 368 -3.91 0.23 30.35
N LEU A 369 -2.91 -0.42 29.74
CA LEU A 369 -1.52 -0.32 30.19
C LEU A 369 -0.96 1.09 30.07
N PHE A 370 -1.23 1.77 28.94
CA PHE A 370 -0.87 3.17 28.72
C PHE A 370 -1.45 4.08 29.80
N LEU A 371 -2.74 3.93 30.13
CA LEU A 371 -3.39 4.71 31.18
C LEU A 371 -2.80 4.41 32.57
N ARG A 372 -2.49 3.14 32.87
CA ARG A 372 -1.88 2.73 34.15
C ARG A 372 -0.51 3.36 34.39
N VAL A 373 0.31 3.55 33.35
CA VAL A 373 1.59 4.27 33.44
C VAL A 373 1.46 5.79 33.32
N LYS A 374 0.24 6.33 33.25
CA LYS A 374 -0.03 7.74 32.96
C LYS A 374 0.62 8.19 31.65
N GLY A 375 0.59 7.33 30.63
CA GLY A 375 1.22 7.54 29.33
C GLY A 375 0.76 8.80 28.61
N TRP A 376 -0.38 9.39 28.98
CA TRP A 376 -0.84 10.69 28.50
C TRP A 376 0.11 11.86 28.86
N ARG A 377 1.05 11.65 29.80
CA ARG A 377 2.12 12.61 30.11
C ARG A 377 3.28 12.54 29.11
N GLU A 378 3.36 11.48 28.33
CA GLU A 378 4.40 11.29 27.31
C GLU A 378 3.95 11.96 26.01
N ILE A 379 4.15 13.28 25.95
CA ILE A 379 3.69 14.13 24.84
C ILE A 379 4.07 13.60 23.45
N PRO A 380 5.29 13.05 23.20
CA PRO A 380 5.61 12.45 21.89
C PRO A 380 4.67 11.32 21.49
N ALA A 381 4.25 10.48 22.45
CA ALA A 381 3.28 9.40 22.21
C ALA A 381 1.90 9.98 21.87
N VAL A 382 1.45 10.96 22.66
CA VAL A 382 0.15 11.62 22.49
C VAL A 382 0.06 12.35 21.15
N LEU A 383 1.10 13.08 20.76
CA LEU A 383 1.16 13.77 19.47
C LEU A 383 1.18 12.76 18.30
N ALA A 384 1.94 11.66 18.42
CA ALA A 384 1.93 10.61 17.40
C ALA A 384 0.53 9.98 17.25
N LEU A 385 -0.14 9.66 18.36
CA LEU A 385 -1.52 9.16 18.37
C LEU A 385 -2.50 10.20 17.79
N GLY A 386 -2.30 11.49 18.10
CA GLY A 386 -3.07 12.59 17.54
C GLY A 386 -2.95 12.70 16.02
N PHE A 387 -1.74 12.56 15.48
CA PHE A 387 -1.53 12.52 14.02
C PHE A 387 -2.15 11.28 13.37
N VAL A 388 -2.07 10.11 14.02
CA VAL A 388 -2.75 8.90 13.53
C VAL A 388 -4.27 9.13 13.48
N ALA A 389 -4.86 9.71 14.53
CA ALA A 389 -6.28 10.02 14.58
C ALA A 389 -6.69 11.06 13.53
N ALA A 390 -5.93 12.16 13.41
CA ALA A 390 -6.21 13.22 12.43
C ALA A 390 -6.15 12.71 10.98
N THR A 391 -5.15 11.89 10.66
CA THR A 391 -5.03 11.27 9.33
C THR A 391 -6.05 10.16 9.10
N ALA A 392 -6.57 9.50 10.13
CA ALA A 392 -7.67 8.56 9.96
C ALA A 392 -8.99 9.30 9.66
N VAL A 393 -9.38 10.25 10.52
CA VAL A 393 -10.71 10.89 10.47
C VAL A 393 -10.93 11.74 9.22
N ILE A 394 -9.87 12.22 8.56
CA ILE A 394 -10.00 12.97 7.30
C ILE A 394 -10.53 12.10 6.15
N ASN A 395 -10.34 10.78 6.22
CA ASN A 395 -10.90 9.86 5.23
C ASN A 395 -12.32 9.47 5.65
N PRO A 396 -13.35 9.66 4.81
CA PRO A 396 -14.72 9.25 5.15
C PRO A 396 -14.88 7.76 5.48
N GLU A 397 -14.03 6.90 4.92
CA GLU A 397 -14.13 5.44 5.01
C GLU A 397 -13.09 4.84 5.98
N PHE A 398 -12.69 5.58 7.02
CA PHE A 398 -11.66 5.17 7.97
C PHE A 398 -12.02 3.96 8.85
N TRP A 399 -13.27 3.49 8.76
CA TRP A 399 -13.70 2.19 9.31
C TRP A 399 -13.05 1.00 8.59
N TRP A 400 -12.59 1.16 7.35
CA TRP A 400 -11.94 0.11 6.58
C TRP A 400 -10.42 0.25 6.68
N ALA A 401 -9.74 -0.82 7.12
CA ALA A 401 -8.29 -0.85 7.28
C ALA A 401 -7.51 -0.49 6.00
N ARG A 402 -8.09 -0.76 4.83
CA ARG A 402 -7.57 -0.37 3.52
C ARG A 402 -7.42 1.16 3.36
N PHE A 403 -8.35 1.90 3.95
CA PHE A 403 -8.37 3.35 3.91
C PHE A 403 -7.65 3.96 5.10
N ALA A 404 -7.64 3.36 6.28
CA ALA A 404 -6.88 3.84 7.45
C ALA A 404 -5.80 2.85 7.94
N PRO A 405 -4.84 2.44 7.08
CA PRO A 405 -3.85 1.43 7.43
C PRO A 405 -2.91 1.87 8.56
N GLN A 406 -2.70 3.19 8.72
CA GLN A 406 -1.86 3.76 9.77
C GLN A 406 -2.40 3.52 11.19
N ILE A 407 -3.69 3.22 11.36
CA ILE A 407 -4.26 2.86 12.68
C ILE A 407 -3.54 1.63 13.27
N ALA A 408 -2.95 0.76 12.44
CA ALA A 408 -2.18 -0.38 12.88
C ALA A 408 -1.04 -0.03 13.86
N VAL A 409 -0.49 1.19 13.84
CA VAL A 409 0.62 1.58 14.74
C VAL A 409 0.15 1.94 16.15
N VAL A 410 -1.16 2.14 16.37
CA VAL A 410 -1.71 2.63 17.65
C VAL A 410 -1.27 1.78 18.86
N PRO A 411 -1.37 0.43 18.84
CA PRO A 411 -0.90 -0.38 19.97
C PRO A 411 0.58 -0.18 20.29
N ALA A 412 1.44 -0.06 19.27
CA ALA A 412 2.87 0.14 19.47
C ALA A 412 3.17 1.50 20.14
N LEU A 413 2.48 2.56 19.73
CA LEU A 413 2.60 3.88 20.35
C LEU A 413 2.07 3.91 21.79
N LEU A 414 0.98 3.20 22.08
CA LEU A 414 0.44 3.06 23.43
C LEU A 414 1.37 2.27 24.35
N LEU A 415 2.09 1.28 23.84
CA LEU A 415 3.04 0.47 24.62
C LEU A 415 4.40 1.16 24.82
N MET A 416 4.77 2.14 24.00
CA MET A 416 6.03 2.88 24.13
C MET A 416 6.31 3.39 25.57
N PRO A 417 5.40 4.12 26.24
CA PRO A 417 5.64 4.56 27.61
C PRO A 417 5.63 3.40 28.63
N VAL A 418 4.91 2.32 28.34
CA VAL A 418 4.89 1.11 29.20
C VAL A 418 6.24 0.40 29.18
N PHE A 419 7.03 0.50 28.11
CA PHE A 419 8.37 -0.08 28.09
C PHE A 419 9.44 0.75 28.82
N ARG A 420 9.06 1.89 29.40
CA ARG A 420 9.94 2.78 30.18
C ARG A 420 9.70 2.70 31.69
N THR A 421 8.70 1.95 32.14
CA THR A 421 8.48 1.72 33.57
C THR A 421 9.48 0.71 34.12
N SER A 422 9.78 0.82 35.42
CA SER A 422 10.60 -0.11 36.18
C SER A 422 9.86 -1.39 36.61
N SER A 423 8.53 -1.45 36.45
CA SER A 423 7.72 -2.58 36.90
C SER A 423 7.87 -3.81 35.98
N SER A 424 8.49 -4.87 36.51
CA SER A 424 8.67 -6.14 35.78
C SER A 424 7.36 -6.76 35.32
N ARG A 425 6.28 -6.65 36.12
CA ARG A 425 4.93 -7.12 35.74
C ARG A 425 4.37 -6.35 34.55
N MET A 426 4.52 -5.03 34.52
CA MET A 426 4.05 -4.22 33.40
C MET A 426 4.84 -4.48 32.12
N LEU A 427 6.16 -4.67 32.24
CA LEU A 427 7.01 -5.04 31.12
C LEU A 427 6.65 -6.43 30.58
N ALA A 428 6.39 -7.41 31.46
CA ALA A 428 5.93 -8.74 31.05
C ALA A 428 4.58 -8.68 30.32
N ALA A 429 3.62 -7.91 30.86
CA ALA A 429 2.33 -7.69 30.21
C ALA A 429 2.48 -7.02 28.83
N ALA A 430 3.30 -5.97 28.73
CA ALA A 430 3.57 -5.30 27.45
C ALA A 430 4.20 -6.25 26.42
N ARG A 431 5.15 -7.11 26.83
CA ARG A 431 5.74 -8.12 25.94
C ARG A 431 4.72 -9.17 25.49
N LEU A 432 3.83 -9.60 26.38
CA LEU A 432 2.74 -10.50 26.01
C LEU A 432 1.81 -9.85 24.97
N VAL A 433 1.45 -8.57 25.16
CA VAL A 433 0.63 -7.84 24.18
C VAL A 433 1.35 -7.71 22.84
N VAL A 434 2.66 -7.43 22.83
CA VAL A 434 3.46 -7.45 21.60
C VAL A 434 3.45 -8.84 20.95
N ALA A 435 3.60 -9.92 21.72
CA ALA A 435 3.58 -11.28 21.18
C ALA A 435 2.22 -11.61 20.55
N LEU A 436 1.11 -11.22 21.18
CA LEU A 436 -0.23 -11.34 20.62
C LEU A 436 -0.39 -10.48 19.36
N PHE A 437 0.21 -9.29 19.33
CA PHE A 437 0.19 -8.42 18.16
C PHE A 437 1.00 -9.00 16.99
N PHE A 438 2.15 -9.57 17.27
CA PHE A 438 2.92 -10.31 16.28
C PHE A 438 2.11 -11.51 15.73
N LEU A 439 1.45 -12.27 16.61
CA LEU A 439 0.57 -13.37 16.22
C LEU A 439 -0.61 -12.91 15.36
N ASN A 440 -1.26 -11.80 15.71
CA ASN A 440 -2.33 -11.18 14.91
C ASN A 440 -1.88 -10.92 13.48
N ASN A 441 -0.72 -10.28 13.34
CA ASN A 441 -0.18 -9.90 12.05
C ASN A 441 0.22 -11.14 11.25
N LEU A 442 0.86 -12.12 11.92
CA LEU A 442 1.23 -13.39 11.31
C LEU A 442 0.02 -14.17 10.81
N ILE A 443 -1.10 -14.19 11.54
CA ILE A 443 -2.36 -14.82 11.07
C ILE A 443 -2.82 -14.16 9.76
N CYS A 444 -2.86 -12.82 9.71
CA CYS A 444 -3.27 -12.10 8.50
C CYS A 444 -2.37 -12.43 7.30
N GLY A 445 -1.05 -12.46 7.51
CA GLY A 445 -0.08 -12.80 6.47
C GLY A 445 -0.11 -14.26 6.05
N ALA A 446 -0.13 -15.20 7.00
CA ALA A 446 -0.03 -16.63 6.75
C ALA A 446 -1.28 -17.19 6.06
N VAL A 447 -2.48 -16.73 6.45
CA VAL A 447 -3.72 -17.14 5.78
C VAL A 447 -3.71 -16.70 4.32
N LEU A 448 -3.36 -15.44 4.05
CA LEU A 448 -3.27 -14.96 2.67
C LEU A 448 -2.16 -15.68 1.89
N ALA A 449 -1.02 -15.95 2.51
CA ALA A 449 0.08 -16.68 1.86
C ALA A 449 -0.37 -18.10 1.47
N GLY A 450 -1.01 -18.85 2.37
CA GLY A 450 -1.54 -20.17 2.08
C GLY A 450 -2.56 -20.14 0.94
N ALA A 451 -3.51 -19.21 0.98
CA ALA A 451 -4.51 -19.03 -0.08
C ALA A 451 -3.88 -18.64 -1.42
N SER A 452 -2.91 -17.70 -1.41
CA SER A 452 -2.22 -17.22 -2.60
C SER A 452 -1.35 -18.30 -3.22
N TYR A 453 -0.67 -19.12 -2.40
CA TYR A 453 0.10 -20.26 -2.89
C TYR A 453 -0.79 -21.29 -3.58
N ALA A 454 -1.92 -21.66 -2.96
CA ALA A 454 -2.88 -22.59 -3.55
C ALA A 454 -3.43 -22.06 -4.89
N LYS A 455 -3.83 -20.78 -4.92
CA LYS A 455 -4.31 -20.12 -6.16
C LYS A 455 -3.21 -20.07 -7.23
N SER A 456 -1.98 -19.74 -6.86
CA SER A 456 -0.82 -19.70 -7.78
C SER A 456 -0.50 -21.09 -8.35
N LYS A 457 -0.51 -22.14 -7.52
CA LYS A 457 -0.28 -23.51 -7.97
C LYS A 457 -1.36 -23.97 -8.94
N LYS A 458 -2.64 -23.72 -8.64
CA LYS A 458 -3.76 -24.04 -9.53
C LYS A 458 -3.60 -23.33 -10.88
N LEU A 459 -3.38 -22.02 -10.84
CA LEU A 459 -3.21 -21.19 -12.02
C LEU A 459 -2.05 -21.69 -12.89
N ASN A 460 -0.87 -21.87 -12.32
CA ASN A 460 0.29 -22.40 -13.04
C ASN A 460 0.04 -23.79 -13.65
N GLY A 461 -0.74 -24.64 -12.99
CA GLY A 461 -1.16 -25.94 -13.53
C GLY A 461 -2.04 -25.80 -14.77
N GLU A 462 -3.06 -24.92 -14.71
CA GLU A 462 -3.94 -24.61 -15.85
C GLU A 462 -3.14 -24.04 -17.03
N LEU A 463 -2.17 -23.17 -16.77
CA LEU A 463 -1.29 -22.61 -17.82
C LEU A 463 -0.40 -23.67 -18.48
N ALA A 464 0.16 -24.58 -17.68
CA ALA A 464 0.99 -25.65 -18.22
C ALA A 464 0.18 -26.58 -19.13
N GLN A 465 -1.06 -26.91 -18.75
CA GLN A 465 -1.96 -27.71 -19.57
C GLN A 465 -2.31 -27.02 -20.89
N LEU A 466 -2.58 -25.72 -20.86
CA LEU A 466 -2.87 -24.95 -22.08
C LEU A 466 -1.66 -24.82 -23.00
N ALA A 467 -0.48 -24.59 -22.42
CA ALA A 467 0.76 -24.53 -23.18
C ALA A 467 1.03 -25.85 -23.92
N GLN A 468 0.71 -26.98 -23.30
CA GLN A 468 0.79 -28.30 -23.92
C GLN A 468 -0.27 -28.49 -25.01
N ALA A 469 -1.54 -28.13 -24.73
CA ALA A 469 -2.65 -28.36 -25.64
C ALA A 469 -2.63 -27.46 -26.90
N SER A 470 -2.19 -26.22 -26.75
CA SER A 470 -2.31 -25.20 -27.81
C SER A 470 -0.97 -24.75 -28.39
N GLY A 471 0.16 -25.26 -27.87
CA GLY A 471 1.52 -24.84 -28.25
C GLY A 471 1.82 -23.41 -27.81
N LYS A 472 3.09 -23.07 -27.60
CA LYS A 472 3.56 -21.76 -27.08
C LYS A 472 2.89 -20.57 -27.80
N GLY A 473 2.26 -19.66 -27.06
CA GLY A 473 1.64 -18.45 -27.61
C GLY A 473 0.79 -17.67 -26.61
N GLU A 474 0.10 -16.64 -27.09
CA GLU A 474 -0.82 -15.82 -26.30
C GLU A 474 -2.18 -16.49 -26.09
N TYR A 475 -2.57 -16.64 -24.82
CA TYR A 475 -3.88 -17.13 -24.41
C TYR A 475 -4.69 -16.04 -23.68
N TRP A 476 -6.01 -16.20 -23.73
CA TRP A 476 -6.96 -15.22 -23.23
C TRP A 476 -7.88 -15.86 -22.21
N ALA A 477 -7.67 -15.58 -20.93
CA ALA A 477 -8.51 -16.05 -19.83
C ALA A 477 -9.60 -15.02 -19.53
N TYR A 478 -10.85 -15.46 -19.57
CA TYR A 478 -12.00 -14.67 -19.16
C TYR A 478 -12.38 -15.03 -17.72
N ASN A 479 -12.17 -14.12 -16.77
CA ASN A 479 -12.74 -14.30 -15.43
C ASN A 479 -13.04 -12.97 -14.75
N MET A 480 -14.08 -12.30 -15.28
CA MET A 480 -14.94 -11.22 -14.78
C MET A 480 -15.52 -10.49 -16.01
N PRO A 481 -16.73 -9.90 -15.93
CA PRO A 481 -17.32 -9.21 -17.08
C PRO A 481 -16.40 -8.06 -17.52
N GLY A 482 -15.70 -8.25 -18.64
CA GLY A 482 -14.79 -7.27 -19.25
C GLY A 482 -13.30 -7.62 -19.26
N ASN A 483 -12.86 -8.70 -18.60
CA ASN A 483 -11.42 -8.97 -18.43
C ASN A 483 -10.90 -10.06 -19.40
N LYS A 484 -9.80 -9.77 -20.11
CA LYS A 484 -9.03 -10.77 -20.86
C LYS A 484 -7.60 -10.89 -20.29
N VAL A 485 -7.01 -12.08 -20.37
CA VAL A 485 -5.59 -12.31 -20.02
C VAL A 485 -4.72 -12.29 -21.28
N HIS A 486 -3.45 -11.89 -21.19
CA HIS A 486 -2.46 -12.07 -22.25
C HIS A 486 -1.32 -12.98 -21.74
N TYR A 487 -0.84 -13.92 -22.56
CA TYR A 487 0.36 -14.72 -22.24
C TYR A 487 1.43 -14.59 -23.31
N ASP A 488 2.42 -13.73 -23.16
CA ASP A 488 3.60 -13.90 -24.01
C ASP A 488 4.64 -14.78 -23.32
N GLN A 489 5.14 -15.78 -24.06
CA GLN A 489 6.40 -16.43 -23.76
C GLN A 489 7.56 -15.52 -24.13
N PHE A 490 7.84 -14.54 -23.27
CA PHE A 490 9.22 -14.13 -23.17
C PHE A 490 9.99 -15.23 -22.43
N SER A 491 10.76 -16.05 -23.16
CA SER A 491 12.01 -16.67 -22.70
C SER A 491 12.12 -16.93 -21.17
N GLY A 492 11.26 -17.78 -20.60
CA GLY A 492 11.34 -18.16 -19.17
C GLY A 492 10.72 -17.20 -18.13
N ARG A 493 9.86 -16.26 -18.51
CA ARG A 493 9.28 -15.25 -17.61
C ARG A 493 7.92 -15.69 -17.04
N LYS A 494 7.79 -15.70 -15.70
CA LYS A 494 6.50 -15.85 -14.98
C LYS A 494 5.88 -14.47 -14.74
N GLY A 495 4.65 -14.27 -15.21
CA GLY A 495 3.88 -13.04 -15.01
C GLY A 495 2.53 -13.08 -15.71
N ILE A 496 1.48 -12.66 -15.01
CA ILE A 496 0.08 -12.73 -15.46
C ILE A 496 -0.39 -11.31 -15.75
N VAL A 497 -0.96 -11.11 -16.94
CA VAL A 497 -1.45 -9.83 -17.46
C VAL A 497 -2.97 -9.87 -17.58
N ILE A 498 -3.67 -8.82 -17.17
CA ILE A 498 -5.10 -8.62 -17.44
C ILE A 498 -5.29 -7.26 -18.13
N CYS A 499 -6.07 -7.22 -19.21
CA CYS A 499 -6.49 -5.98 -19.89
C CYS A 499 -8.01 -5.99 -20.12
N PRO A 500 -8.70 -4.83 -19.99
CA PRO A 500 -10.03 -4.61 -20.54
C PRO A 500 -9.93 -4.34 -22.05
N GLN A 501 -10.87 -4.84 -22.84
CA GLN A 501 -10.92 -4.50 -24.26
C GLN A 501 -11.57 -3.13 -24.46
N ILE A 502 -10.89 -2.31 -25.27
CA ILE A 502 -11.43 -1.18 -26.02
C ILE A 502 -12.48 -1.75 -26.99
N ASP A 503 -13.62 -1.06 -27.10
CA ASP A 503 -14.70 -1.37 -28.02
C ASP A 503 -14.18 -1.80 -29.39
N ALA A 504 -14.46 -3.05 -29.78
CA ALA A 504 -14.58 -3.37 -31.20
C ALA A 504 -15.98 -2.89 -31.64
N PRO A 505 -16.13 -2.23 -32.81
CA PRO A 505 -17.43 -1.93 -33.36
C PRO A 505 -18.22 -3.25 -33.51
N ARG A 506 -19.53 -3.19 -33.28
CA ARG A 506 -20.51 -4.29 -33.32
C ARG A 506 -20.63 -5.04 -34.67
N ALA A 507 -19.66 -4.96 -35.56
CA ALA A 507 -19.66 -5.66 -36.85
C ALA A 507 -18.53 -6.69 -36.87
N LEU A 508 -18.82 -7.89 -37.37
CA LEU A 508 -17.97 -9.11 -37.41
C LEU A 508 -18.20 -10.10 -36.26
N LEU A 509 -19.46 -10.43 -35.99
CA LEU A 509 -19.80 -11.85 -35.85
C LEU A 509 -19.97 -12.41 -37.27
N PRO A 510 -19.20 -13.41 -37.71
CA PRO A 510 -19.60 -14.22 -38.84
C PRO A 510 -20.90 -14.94 -38.45
N SER A 511 -21.89 -14.90 -39.34
CA SER A 511 -23.22 -15.49 -39.19
C SER A 511 -23.23 -17.01 -39.15
N ASP A 512 -22.07 -17.67 -39.19
CA ASP A 512 -22.00 -19.11 -39.48
C ASP A 512 -21.48 -19.85 -38.26
N GLY A 513 -22.33 -20.75 -37.77
CA GLY A 513 -22.28 -21.31 -36.42
C GLY A 513 -21.09 -22.21 -36.13
N PHE A 514 -20.61 -22.10 -34.90
CA PHE A 514 -19.97 -23.20 -34.20
C PHE A 514 -20.97 -23.77 -33.19
N PRO A 515 -21.15 -25.10 -33.12
CA PRO A 515 -22.15 -25.71 -32.24
C PRO A 515 -21.70 -25.53 -30.79
N LEU A 516 -22.38 -24.65 -30.07
CA LEU A 516 -22.35 -24.61 -28.62
C LEU A 516 -23.10 -25.86 -28.12
N SER A 517 -22.37 -26.87 -27.67
CA SER A 517 -22.98 -27.90 -26.82
C SER A 517 -23.37 -27.24 -25.49
N THR A 518 -24.64 -26.89 -25.38
CA THR A 518 -25.25 -26.37 -24.15
C THR A 518 -25.34 -27.49 -23.12
N ASN A 519 -24.50 -27.42 -22.09
CA ASN A 519 -24.82 -27.97 -20.78
C ASN A 519 -24.47 -26.90 -19.74
N ILE A 520 -25.50 -26.18 -19.30
CA ILE A 520 -25.44 -25.21 -18.21
C ILE A 520 -25.47 -26.00 -16.91
N VAL A 521 -24.37 -25.99 -16.16
CA VAL A 521 -24.32 -26.40 -14.75
C VAL A 521 -23.72 -25.25 -13.93
N ARG A 522 -24.28 -25.03 -12.73
CA ARG A 522 -24.04 -23.90 -11.81
C ARG A 522 -22.62 -23.91 -11.17
N PRO A 523 -22.34 -23.01 -10.21
CA PRO A 523 -21.32 -21.99 -10.24
C PRO A 523 -19.94 -22.52 -9.81
N GLU A 524 -19.22 -23.17 -10.71
CA GLU A 524 -17.77 -23.27 -10.59
C GLU A 524 -17.16 -22.31 -11.61
N ALA A 525 -16.29 -21.42 -11.15
CA ALA A 525 -15.65 -20.42 -12.00
C ALA A 525 -14.68 -21.11 -12.98
N HIS A 526 -15.22 -21.61 -14.08
CA HIS A 526 -14.43 -22.13 -15.20
C HIS A 526 -13.82 -20.95 -15.95
N VAL A 527 -12.48 -20.90 -15.98
CA VAL A 527 -11.74 -19.94 -16.78
C VAL A 527 -11.73 -20.45 -18.21
N LEU A 528 -12.48 -19.80 -19.10
CA LEU A 528 -12.40 -20.06 -20.54
C LEU A 528 -11.14 -19.39 -21.10
N LEU A 529 -10.22 -20.21 -21.61
CA LEU A 529 -8.94 -19.79 -22.17
C LEU A 529 -8.93 -20.02 -23.69
N VAL A 530 -8.92 -18.95 -24.48
CA VAL A 530 -8.93 -19.01 -25.96
C VAL A 530 -7.55 -18.61 -26.50
N ARG A 531 -7.08 -19.22 -27.59
CA ARG A 531 -5.84 -18.83 -28.30
C ARG A 531 -6.17 -17.75 -29.33
N GLY A 532 -5.55 -16.57 -29.25
CA GLY A 532 -5.75 -15.50 -30.25
C GLY A 532 -4.60 -15.46 -31.25
N LYS A 533 -4.89 -15.40 -32.55
CA LYS A 533 -3.92 -14.95 -33.56
C LYS A 533 -3.93 -13.42 -33.55
N CYS A 534 -2.82 -12.77 -33.21
CA CYS A 534 -2.61 -11.39 -33.64
C CYS A 534 -2.41 -11.41 -35.15
N SER A 535 -3.36 -10.85 -35.91
CA SER A 535 -3.11 -10.49 -37.29
C SER A 535 -2.04 -9.41 -37.28
N SER A 536 -0.84 -9.73 -37.77
CA SER A 536 0.14 -8.74 -38.16
C SER A 536 -0.48 -7.82 -39.22
N GLY A 537 -0.93 -6.63 -38.81
CA GLY A 537 -1.11 -5.55 -39.75
C GLY A 537 0.22 -5.27 -40.46
N PRO A 538 0.21 -4.86 -41.73
CA PRO A 538 1.45 -4.57 -42.44
C PRO A 538 2.20 -3.45 -41.72
N PRO A 539 3.55 -3.45 -41.77
CA PRO A 539 4.35 -2.39 -41.16
C PRO A 539 3.91 -1.05 -41.75
N LEU A 540 3.58 -0.10 -40.88
CA LEU A 540 3.45 1.31 -41.24
C LEU A 540 4.78 1.76 -41.87
N GLN A 541 4.73 2.10 -43.15
CA GLN A 541 5.77 2.88 -43.83
C GLN A 541 5.76 4.33 -43.33
#